data_AF-A0A7N0TDH3-F1
#
_entry.id   AF-A0A7N0TDH3-F1
#
_cell.length_a   1.000
_cell.length_b   1.000
_cell.length_c   1.000
_cell.angle_alpha   90.00
_cell.angle_beta   90.00
_cell.angle_gamma   90.00
#
_symmetry.space_group_name_H-M   'P 1'
#
loop_
_entity.id
_entity.type
_entity.pdbx_description
1 polymer ?
#
loop_
_entity_poly.entity_id
_entity_poly.type
_entity_poly.pdbx_seq_one_letter_code
_entity_poly.pdbx_strand_id
1 'polypeptide(L)'
;MATVKAVALIAGDDDVRGSVQFLQDPKGVIHVKGRISGLKPGLHGFHIHALGDTTNGCISTGPHYNPLKQPHGAPSDTQRHAGDLGNIVAGPDGVADISIEDRQVI
;
A
#
# COMPACT_ATOMS: atom_id res chain seq x y z
N MET A 1 22.78 -10.21 1.44
CA MET A 1 21.58 -10.11 2.30
C MET A 1 20.48 -10.95 1.69
N ALA A 2 19.68 -11.60 2.53
CA ALA A 2 18.55 -12.41 2.07
C ALA A 2 17.37 -11.53 1.67
N THR A 3 16.63 -11.94 0.66
CA THR A 3 15.37 -11.31 0.27
C THR A 3 14.32 -11.49 1.36
N VAL A 4 13.71 -10.40 1.82
CA VAL A 4 12.60 -10.45 2.78
C VAL A 4 11.29 -10.41 2.00
N LYS A 5 10.30 -11.18 2.46
CA LYS A 5 8.97 -11.28 1.85
C LYS A 5 7.91 -11.08 2.91
N ALA A 6 6.86 -10.34 2.55
CA ALA A 6 5.64 -10.24 3.34
C ALA A 6 4.42 -10.26 2.42
N VAL A 7 3.25 -10.58 2.98
CA VAL A 7 1.97 -10.56 2.27
C VAL A 7 0.91 -9.94 3.18
N ALA A 8 0.12 -9.02 2.62
CA ALA A 8 -1.08 -8.49 3.22
C ALA A 8 -2.30 -8.99 2.44
N LEU A 9 -3.30 -9.50 3.16
CA LEU A 9 -4.61 -9.79 2.59
C LEU A 9 -5.51 -8.59 2.86
N ILE A 10 -6.15 -8.08 1.82
CA ILE A 10 -7.08 -6.96 1.89
C ILE A 10 -8.49 -7.51 1.90
N ALA A 11 -9.26 -7.17 2.93
CA ALA A 11 -10.68 -7.42 3.03
C ALA A 11 -11.35 -6.15 3.53
N GLY A 12 -12.18 -5.54 2.69
CA GLY A 12 -12.99 -4.38 3.02
C GLY A 12 -14.48 -4.67 2.88
N ASP A 13 -15.27 -3.61 3.03
CA ASP A 13 -16.71 -3.65 2.78
C ASP A 13 -17.02 -3.78 1.27
N ASP A 14 -18.29 -4.02 0.92
CA ASP A 14 -18.79 -4.07 -0.46
C ASP A 14 -17.98 -5.01 -1.40
N ASP A 15 -17.57 -6.17 -0.87
CA ASP A 15 -16.79 -7.20 -1.59
C ASP A 15 -15.38 -6.78 -2.06
N VAL A 16 -14.84 -5.65 -1.59
CA VAL A 16 -13.45 -5.27 -1.88
C VAL A 16 -12.48 -6.28 -1.26
N ARG A 17 -11.74 -6.98 -2.12
CA ARG A 17 -10.80 -8.04 -1.70
C ARG A 17 -9.55 -8.04 -2.54
N GLY A 18 -8.43 -8.41 -1.94
CA GLY A 18 -7.18 -8.51 -2.67
C GLY A 18 -6.03 -9.11 -1.86
N SER A 19 -4.88 -9.21 -2.51
CA SER A 19 -3.63 -9.55 -1.85
C SER A 19 -2.49 -8.71 -2.39
N VAL A 20 -1.59 -8.31 -1.49
CA VAL A 20 -0.43 -7.49 -1.82
C VAL A 20 0.80 -8.16 -1.21
N GLN A 21 1.81 -8.39 -2.04
CA GLN A 21 3.09 -8.95 -1.68
C GLN A 21 4.14 -7.84 -1.66
N PHE A 22 4.99 -7.89 -0.65
CA PHE A 22 6.15 -7.02 -0.49
C PHE A 22 7.40 -7.87 -0.63
N LEU A 23 8.30 -7.46 -1.51
CA LEU A 23 9.55 -8.14 -1.78
C LEU A 23 10.70 -7.13 -1.65
N GLN A 24 11.47 -7.22 -0.57
CA GLN A 24 12.66 -6.39 -0.42
C GLN A 24 13.87 -7.09 -1.03
N ASP A 25 14.48 -6.44 -2.03
CA ASP A 25 15.72 -6.91 -2.63
C ASP A 25 16.94 -6.66 -1.72
N PRO A 26 18.09 -7.31 -1.98
CA PRO A 26 19.29 -7.09 -1.17
C PRO A 26 19.88 -5.66 -1.22
N LYS A 27 19.38 -4.79 -2.11
CA LYS A 27 19.77 -3.37 -2.22
C LYS A 27 18.79 -2.46 -1.47
N GLY A 28 17.79 -3.02 -0.79
CA GLY A 28 16.81 -2.31 0.01
C GLY A 28 15.62 -1.75 -0.80
N VAL A 29 15.48 -2.08 -2.08
CA VAL A 29 14.29 -1.71 -2.87
C VAL A 29 13.17 -2.67 -2.53
N ILE A 30 11.98 -2.14 -2.26
CA ILE A 30 10.77 -2.94 -2.07
C ILE A 30 9.94 -2.91 -3.33
N HIS A 31 9.67 -4.10 -3.88
CA HIS A 31 8.66 -4.29 -4.91
C HIS A 31 7.33 -4.66 -4.25
N VAL A 32 6.32 -3.83 -4.44
CA VAL A 32 4.95 -4.04 -3.97
C VAL A 32 4.13 -4.52 -5.16
N LYS A 33 3.65 -5.76 -5.10
CA LYS A 33 2.89 -6.40 -6.19
C LYS A 33 1.60 -6.98 -5.67
N GLY A 34 0.51 -6.81 -6.39
CA GLY A 34 -0.77 -7.32 -5.90
C GLY A 34 -1.90 -7.12 -6.88
N ARG A 35 -3.07 -7.57 -6.46
CA ARG A 35 -4.33 -7.37 -7.16
C ARG A 35 -5.42 -7.12 -6.14
N ILE A 36 -6.22 -6.07 -6.36
CA ILE A 36 -7.42 -5.76 -5.59
C ILE A 36 -8.60 -5.73 -6.56
N SER A 37 -9.72 -6.32 -6.15
CA SER A 37 -10.95 -6.43 -6.92
C SER A 37 -12.14 -5.88 -6.14
N GLY A 38 -13.25 -5.59 -6.82
CA GLY A 38 -14.45 -5.00 -6.21
C GLY A 38 -14.37 -3.48 -6.06
N LEU A 39 -13.36 -2.83 -6.62
CA LEU A 39 -13.20 -1.38 -6.57
C LEU A 39 -14.14 -0.71 -7.58
N LYS A 40 -14.55 0.53 -7.28
CA LYS A 40 -15.17 1.39 -8.30
C LYS A 40 -14.12 1.76 -9.36
N PRO A 41 -14.45 1.90 -10.65
CA PRO A 41 -13.48 2.32 -11.66
C PRO A 41 -12.87 3.70 -11.32
N GLY A 42 -11.56 3.85 -11.56
CA GLY A 42 -10.83 5.11 -11.33
C GLY A 42 -9.61 4.98 -10.41
N LEU A 43 -9.16 6.12 -9.89
CA LEU A 43 -8.00 6.24 -9.00
C LEU A 43 -8.40 5.97 -7.54
N HIS A 44 -7.59 5.19 -6.84
CA HIS A 44 -7.73 4.93 -5.40
C HIS A 44 -6.41 5.17 -4.70
N GLY A 45 -6.45 5.94 -3.60
CA GLY A 45 -5.29 6.15 -2.75
C GLY A 45 -4.84 4.83 -2.12
N PHE A 46 -3.54 4.58 -2.12
CA PHE A 46 -2.96 3.36 -1.63
C PHE A 46 -1.83 3.71 -0.65
N HIS A 47 -2.00 3.29 0.61
CA HIS A 47 -1.10 3.69 1.68
C HIS A 47 -0.84 2.54 2.66
N ILE A 48 0.32 2.59 3.31
CA ILE A 48 0.61 1.80 4.50
C ILE A 48 0.29 2.63 5.73
N HIS A 49 -0.55 2.10 6.60
CA HIS A 49 -0.92 2.73 7.86
C HIS A 49 0.00 2.30 9.00
N ALA A 50 0.05 3.11 10.05
CA ALA A 50 1.02 2.94 11.14
C ALA A 50 0.76 1.71 12.02
N LEU A 51 -0.48 1.23 12.09
CA LEU A 51 -0.89 0.14 12.97
C LEU A 51 -1.53 -1.00 12.18
N GLY A 52 -1.20 -2.24 12.57
CA GLY A 52 -1.89 -3.45 12.12
C GLY A 52 -3.16 -3.75 12.93
N ASP A 53 -3.78 -2.73 13.53
CA ASP A 53 -4.99 -2.89 14.35
C ASP A 53 -6.24 -2.81 13.48
N THR A 54 -6.93 -3.94 13.36
CA THR A 54 -8.19 -4.06 12.61
C THR A 54 -9.38 -4.35 13.53
N THR A 55 -9.26 -4.11 14.85
CA THR A 55 -10.33 -4.42 15.83
C THR A 55 -11.57 -3.56 15.64
N ASN A 56 -11.44 -2.36 15.08
CA ASN A 56 -12.54 -1.48 14.68
C ASN A 56 -12.51 -1.19 13.17
N GLY A 57 -12.30 -2.25 12.38
CA GLY A 57 -12.14 -2.16 10.93
C GLY A 57 -10.90 -1.38 10.51
N CYS A 58 -10.94 -0.76 9.32
CA CYS A 58 -9.79 0.01 8.82
C CYS A 58 -9.54 1.31 9.61
N ILE A 59 -10.51 1.80 10.37
CA ILE A 59 -10.39 3.06 11.12
C ILE A 59 -9.33 2.96 12.23
N SER A 60 -9.17 1.79 12.85
CA SER A 60 -8.18 1.57 13.90
C SER A 60 -6.73 1.44 13.41
N THR A 61 -6.51 1.38 12.08
CA THR A 61 -5.15 1.28 11.51
C THR A 61 -4.33 2.56 11.71
N GLY A 62 -4.98 3.67 12.11
CA GLY A 62 -4.32 4.92 12.44
C GLY A 62 -3.93 5.74 11.21
N PRO A 63 -3.00 6.71 11.34
CA PRO A 63 -2.55 7.55 10.24
C PRO A 63 -1.64 6.77 9.27
N HIS A 64 -1.25 7.40 8.17
CA HIS A 64 -0.21 6.87 7.28
C HIS A 64 1.08 6.66 8.08
N TYR A 65 1.82 5.60 7.75
CA TYR A 65 3.10 5.31 8.37
C TYR A 65 4.10 6.42 8.06
N ASN A 66 4.50 7.18 9.09
CA ASN A 66 5.32 8.38 8.95
C ASN A 66 6.44 8.43 10.02
N PRO A 67 7.42 7.52 9.97
CA PRO A 67 8.51 7.48 10.96
C PRO A 67 9.42 8.72 10.88
N LEU A 68 9.51 9.35 9.70
CA LEU A 68 10.37 10.51 9.46
C LEU A 68 9.68 11.86 9.70
N LYS A 69 8.40 11.85 10.13
CA LYS A 69 7.59 13.05 10.42
C LYS A 69 7.57 14.08 9.28
N GLN A 70 7.46 13.57 8.05
CA GLN A 70 7.34 14.39 6.84
C GLN A 70 5.87 14.78 6.59
N PRO A 71 5.59 15.79 5.75
CA PRO A 71 4.25 15.99 5.23
C PRO A 71 3.81 14.83 4.31
N HIS A 72 2.51 14.75 4.02
CA HIS A 72 2.00 13.85 2.97
C HIS A 72 2.50 14.29 1.59
N GLY A 73 2.77 13.34 0.70
CA GLY A 73 3.24 13.64 -0.66
C GLY A 73 3.05 12.49 -1.64
N ALA A 74 3.35 12.73 -2.92
CA ALA A 74 3.38 11.69 -3.94
C ALA A 74 4.65 10.82 -3.77
N PRO A 75 4.66 9.56 -4.25
CA PRO A 75 5.82 8.67 -4.12
C PRO A 75 7.14 9.22 -4.70
N SER A 76 7.03 10.10 -5.70
CA SER A 76 8.16 10.79 -6.33
C SER A 76 8.71 11.97 -5.54
N ASP A 77 7.96 12.45 -4.54
CA ASP A 77 8.36 13.61 -3.75
C ASP A 77 9.46 13.23 -2.75
N THR A 78 10.39 14.16 -2.55
CA THR A 78 11.47 13.98 -1.56
C THR A 78 10.96 14.04 -0.12
N GLN A 79 9.87 14.78 0.11
CA GLN A 79 9.17 14.87 1.39
C GLN A 79 7.79 14.25 1.22
N ARG A 80 7.59 13.09 1.86
CA ARG A 80 6.33 12.35 1.91
C ARG A 80 6.31 11.46 3.15
N HIS A 81 5.14 10.95 3.55
CA HIS A 81 5.13 9.85 4.50
C HIS A 81 5.76 8.61 3.86
N ALA A 82 6.45 7.80 4.65
CA ALA A 82 7.01 6.53 4.16
C ALA A 82 5.91 5.58 3.62
N GLY A 83 4.71 5.64 4.19
CA GLY A 83 3.55 4.86 3.76
C GLY A 83 2.81 5.42 2.54
N ASP A 84 3.20 6.57 1.97
CA ASP A 84 2.50 7.17 0.83
C ASP A 84 2.88 6.47 -0.49
N LEU A 85 2.06 5.54 -0.98
CA LEU A 85 2.33 4.78 -2.22
C LEU A 85 1.57 5.33 -3.44
N GLY A 86 0.90 6.46 -3.31
CA GLY A 86 0.21 7.15 -4.39
C GLY A 86 -1.15 6.52 -4.71
N ASN A 87 -1.46 6.37 -6.00
CA ASN A 87 -2.73 5.82 -6.45
C ASN A 87 -2.54 4.51 -7.21
N ILE A 88 -3.45 3.57 -6.99
CA ILE A 88 -3.69 2.42 -7.87
C ILE A 88 -4.88 2.73 -8.79
N VAL A 89 -4.93 2.11 -9.96
CA VAL A 89 -5.99 2.36 -10.94
C VAL A 89 -6.85 1.11 -11.08
N ALA A 90 -8.14 1.24 -10.81
CA ALA A 90 -9.13 0.20 -11.08
C ALA A 90 -9.78 0.41 -12.45
N GLY A 91 -9.80 -0.64 -13.27
CA GLY A 91 -10.48 -0.63 -14.56
C GLY A 91 -12.01 -0.69 -14.45
N PRO A 92 -12.73 -0.72 -15.60
CA PRO A 92 -14.19 -0.91 -15.62
C PRO A 92 -14.68 -2.23 -15.00
N ASP A 93 -13.80 -3.22 -14.93
CA ASP A 93 -14.02 -4.52 -14.26
C ASP A 93 -13.83 -4.44 -12.73
N GLY A 94 -13.49 -3.27 -12.20
CA GLY A 94 -13.27 -3.04 -10.78
C GLY A 94 -12.00 -3.68 -10.23
N VAL A 95 -11.05 -4.03 -11.10
CA VAL A 95 -9.77 -4.64 -10.74
C VAL A 95 -8.63 -3.64 -10.88
N ALA A 96 -7.80 -3.55 -9.84
CA ALA A 96 -6.54 -2.82 -9.84
C ALA A 96 -5.37 -3.79 -9.68
N ASP A 97 -4.51 -3.87 -10.69
CA ASP A 97 -3.23 -4.56 -10.64
C ASP A 97 -2.14 -3.60 -10.12
N ILE A 98 -1.43 -4.03 -9.08
CA ILE A 98 -0.46 -3.20 -8.35
C ILE A 98 0.95 -3.67 -8.71
N SER A 99 1.80 -2.73 -9.10
CA SER A 99 3.24 -2.93 -9.29
C SER A 99 3.97 -1.62 -9.00
N ILE A 100 4.47 -1.47 -7.77
CA ILE A 100 5.13 -0.27 -7.27
C ILE A 100 6.54 -0.64 -6.80
N GLU A 101 7.50 0.27 -7.03
CA GLU A 101 8.84 0.20 -6.43
C GLU A 101 9.01 1.34 -5.45
N ASP A 102 9.46 1.02 -4.24
CA ASP A 102 9.62 2.00 -3.16
C ASP A 102 10.93 1.74 -2.39
N ARG A 103 11.45 2.79 -1.73
CA ARG A 103 12.69 2.74 -0.91
C ARG A 103 12.50 3.29 0.50
N GLN A 104 11.31 3.77 0.84
CA GLN A 104 10.98 4.37 2.14
C GLN A 104 10.08 3.46 2.98
N VAL A 105 9.28 2.59 2.37
CA VAL A 105 8.63 1.49 3.09
C VAL A 105 9.72 0.56 3.61
N ILE A 106 9.74 0.30 4.91
CA ILE A 106 10.71 -0.57 5.60
C ILE A 106 9.98 -1.42 6.63
#